data_AF-A0A540LH18-F1
#
_entry.id   AF-A0A540LH18-F1
#
_cell.length_a   1.000
_cell.length_b   1.000
_cell.length_c   1.000
_cell.angle_alpha   90.00
_cell.angle_beta   90.00
_cell.angle_gamma   90.00
#
_symmetry.space_group_name_H-M   'P 1'
#
loop_
_entity.id
_entity.type
_entity.pdbx_description
1 polymer ?
#
loop_
_entity_poly.entity_id
_entity_poly.type
_entity_poly.pdbx_seq_one_letter_code
_entity_poly.pdbx_strand_id
1 'polypeptide(L)'
;MIAIKNRKDCDYSSHPLLTKNPHDIVRYIELLVHQENPVEYLDSMASPRLLATHVPHSSLPNSVLDSDTRVVYVARNPKDVLVSFWAFSEKLRSKVYRLPPLSLEEGFELFCKGVALAGPFWDHVLGYWEASLKNPNKVLFFKFEDLKADTEGYVKRLAEFIGYPFSSEEEKEGAVQEIIKFCSFENLSNLEVNKSGTYHVGPKTDEKFSNDVFFRRGETGDSQKHLTPEMLERLDKITEQKFGASSLKF
;
A
#
# COMPACT_ATOMS: atom_id res chain seq x y z
N MET A 1 -5.00 -0.89 9.96
CA MET A 1 -4.13 -0.51 11.10
C MET A 1 -4.71 0.64 11.91
N ILE A 2 -4.99 1.82 11.35
CA ILE A 2 -5.59 2.96 12.10
C ILE A 2 -6.90 2.56 12.77
N ALA A 3 -7.85 2.02 12.00
CA ALA A 3 -9.13 1.56 12.53
C ALA A 3 -8.97 0.50 13.63
N ILE A 4 -8.05 -0.46 13.46
CA ILE A 4 -7.75 -1.49 14.46
C ILE A 4 -7.24 -0.87 15.77
N LYS A 5 -6.31 0.10 15.69
CA LYS A 5 -5.74 0.79 16.86
C LYS A 5 -6.78 1.62 17.60
N ASN A 6 -7.64 2.32 16.87
CA ASN A 6 -8.58 3.30 17.42
C ASN A 6 -9.99 2.73 17.69
N ARG A 7 -10.22 1.43 17.44
CA ARG A 7 -11.56 0.81 17.50
C ARG A 7 -12.29 0.95 18.84
N LYS A 8 -11.56 1.20 19.93
CA LYS A 8 -12.12 1.37 21.29
C LYS A 8 -12.42 2.84 21.62
N ASP A 9 -11.76 3.77 20.94
CA ASP A 9 -11.74 5.20 21.29
C ASP A 9 -12.53 6.06 20.30
N CYS A 10 -12.90 5.51 19.14
CA CYS A 10 -13.69 6.21 18.14
C CYS A 10 -14.98 5.46 17.86
N ASP A 11 -16.11 6.07 18.21
CA ASP A 11 -17.33 5.85 17.43
C ASP A 11 -16.99 6.30 16.00
N TYR A 12 -17.19 5.43 15.02
CA TYR A 12 -16.74 5.61 13.63
C TYR A 12 -17.21 6.95 13.01
N SER A 13 -18.20 7.60 13.62
CA SER A 13 -18.68 8.96 13.34
C SER A 13 -17.61 10.06 13.43
N SER A 14 -16.54 9.87 14.19
CA SER A 14 -15.44 10.85 14.38
C SER A 14 -14.10 10.39 13.83
N HIS A 15 -14.07 9.23 13.16
CA HIS A 15 -12.82 8.61 12.74
C HIS A 15 -12.08 9.48 11.69
N PRO A 16 -10.75 9.68 11.80
CA PRO A 16 -9.99 10.55 10.88
C PRO A 16 -10.14 10.23 9.39
N LEU A 17 -10.37 8.96 9.05
CA LEU A 17 -10.62 8.51 7.67
C LEU A 17 -11.87 9.11 7.02
N LEU A 18 -12.80 9.66 7.80
CA LEU A 18 -13.98 10.36 7.26
C LEU A 18 -13.63 11.73 6.68
N THR A 19 -12.58 12.38 7.18
CA THR A 19 -12.23 13.77 6.86
C THR A 19 -10.83 13.92 6.25
N LYS A 20 -10.03 12.86 6.25
CA LYS A 20 -8.69 12.81 5.66
C LYS A 20 -8.50 11.57 4.82
N ASN A 21 -7.79 11.71 3.70
CA ASN A 21 -7.38 10.55 2.92
C ASN A 21 -6.42 9.67 3.75
N PRO A 22 -6.42 8.33 3.58
CA PRO A 22 -5.48 7.46 4.28
C PRO A 22 -4.00 7.90 4.21
N HIS A 23 -3.57 8.44 3.06
CA HIS A 23 -2.20 8.91 2.84
C HIS A 23 -1.87 10.21 3.60
N ASP A 24 -2.88 10.98 4.02
CA ASP A 24 -2.66 12.15 4.90
C ASP A 24 -2.44 11.76 6.35
N ILE A 25 -2.94 10.59 6.76
CA ILE A 25 -2.84 10.07 8.13
C ILE A 25 -1.58 9.22 8.29
N VAL A 26 -1.25 8.39 7.29
CA VAL A 26 -0.03 7.57 7.27
C VAL A 26 0.94 8.15 6.25
N ARG A 27 1.91 8.93 6.73
CA ARG A 27 2.86 9.62 5.86
C ARG A 27 3.97 8.68 5.36
N TYR A 28 4.39 8.94 4.12
CA TYR A 28 5.51 8.26 3.48
C TYR A 28 6.85 8.82 3.96
N ILE A 29 7.76 7.94 4.36
CA ILE A 29 9.10 8.33 4.83
C ILE A 29 9.85 9.12 3.75
N GLU A 30 9.78 8.66 2.51
CA GLU A 30 10.42 9.28 1.34
C GLU A 30 9.89 10.69 1.02
N LEU A 31 8.67 11.04 1.47
CA LEU A 31 8.09 12.37 1.28
C LEU A 31 8.41 13.33 2.44
N LEU A 32 9.04 12.86 3.51
CA LEU A 32 9.42 13.70 4.64
C LEU A 32 10.43 14.79 4.26
N VAL A 33 11.19 14.62 3.17
CA VAL A 33 12.07 15.66 2.62
C VAL A 33 11.33 16.97 2.30
N HIS A 34 10.01 16.89 2.05
CA HIS A 34 9.16 18.04 1.81
C HIS A 34 8.60 18.70 3.08
N GLN A 35 8.94 18.20 4.27
CA GLN A 35 8.62 18.85 5.56
C GLN A 35 9.67 19.91 5.90
N GLU A 36 9.26 20.99 6.57
CA GLU A 36 10.18 22.07 7.00
C GLU A 36 11.30 21.55 7.90
N ASN A 37 10.92 20.87 8.98
CA ASN A 37 11.81 20.16 9.87
C ASN A 37 11.35 18.69 10.00
N PRO A 38 11.88 17.77 9.17
CA PRO A 38 11.42 16.38 9.12
C PRO A 38 11.61 15.62 10.44
N VAL A 39 12.67 15.93 11.18
CA VAL A 39 12.99 15.27 12.46
C VAL A 39 12.01 15.71 13.53
N GLU A 40 11.84 17.02 13.71
CA GLU A 40 10.88 17.58 14.66
C GLU A 40 9.43 17.16 14.33
N TYR A 41 9.08 17.11 13.04
CA TYR A 41 7.79 16.57 12.61
C TYR A 41 7.60 15.13 13.09
N LEU A 42 8.58 14.25 12.88
CA LEU A 42 8.52 12.86 13.33
C LEU A 42 8.51 12.70 14.85
N ASP A 43 9.20 13.58 15.58
CA ASP A 43 9.25 13.57 17.05
C ASP A 43 7.96 14.12 17.67
N SER A 44 7.23 14.99 16.95
CA SER A 44 5.91 15.47 17.36
C SER A 44 4.80 14.42 17.24
N MET A 45 5.02 13.34 16.48
CA MET A 45 4.04 12.29 16.27
C MET A 45 3.92 11.38 17.50
N ALA A 46 2.68 11.11 17.93
CA ALA A 46 2.41 10.19 19.02
C ALA A 46 2.90 8.76 18.72
N SER A 47 3.50 8.11 19.72
CA SER A 47 3.90 6.70 19.65
C SER A 47 2.75 5.75 20.05
N PRO A 48 2.67 4.54 19.47
CA PRO A 48 3.46 4.07 18.34
C PRO A 48 3.07 4.80 17.05
N ARG A 49 4.10 5.17 16.26
CA ARG A 49 3.97 5.84 14.96
C ARG A 49 3.56 4.85 13.88
N LEU A 50 2.71 5.28 12.97
CA LEU A 50 2.36 4.54 11.77
C LEU A 50 2.87 5.34 10.56
N LEU A 51 3.81 4.76 9.83
CA LEU A 51 4.44 5.34 8.65
C LEU A 51 4.34 4.36 7.48
N ALA A 52 4.42 4.86 6.25
CA ALA A 52 4.47 4.06 5.04
C ALA A 52 5.79 4.30 4.28
N THR A 53 6.16 3.37 3.42
CA THR A 53 7.27 3.57 2.49
C THR A 53 7.18 2.62 1.30
N HIS A 54 7.67 3.08 0.15
CA HIS A 54 7.98 2.25 -1.02
C HIS A 54 9.49 1.95 -1.15
N VAL A 55 10.29 2.23 -0.13
CA VAL A 55 11.73 1.92 -0.13
C VAL A 55 11.95 0.40 -0.10
N PRO A 56 12.82 -0.17 -0.95
CA PRO A 56 13.14 -1.60 -0.90
C PRO A 56 13.78 -1.97 0.44
N HIS A 57 13.56 -3.21 0.90
CA HIS A 57 14.02 -3.66 2.23
C HIS A 57 15.53 -3.41 2.46
N SER A 58 16.36 -3.63 1.44
CA SER A 58 17.81 -3.42 1.48
C SER A 58 18.25 -1.96 1.68
N SER A 59 17.36 -1.01 1.44
CA SER A 59 17.61 0.43 1.56
C SER A 59 16.85 1.06 2.74
N LEU A 60 16.16 0.26 3.56
CA LEU A 60 15.52 0.77 4.77
C LEU A 60 16.58 1.35 5.74
N PRO A 61 16.26 2.43 6.46
CA PRO A 61 17.18 2.98 7.45
C PRO A 61 17.51 1.96 8.55
N ASN A 62 18.75 1.99 9.05
CA ASN A 62 19.16 1.16 10.19
C ASN A 62 18.27 1.37 11.43
N SER A 63 17.73 2.58 11.62
CA SER A 63 16.76 2.84 12.69
C SER A 63 15.49 1.99 12.59
N VAL A 64 15.13 1.52 11.39
CA VAL A 64 14.04 0.55 11.17
C VAL A 64 14.57 -0.88 11.28
N LEU A 65 15.72 -1.18 10.66
CA LEU A 65 16.28 -2.54 10.61
C LEU A 65 16.81 -3.06 11.95
N ASP A 66 17.30 -2.18 12.82
CA ASP A 66 17.93 -2.54 14.10
C ASP A 66 17.00 -2.35 15.31
N SER A 67 15.84 -1.69 15.12
CA SER A 67 14.85 -1.49 16.20
C SER A 67 13.76 -2.56 16.23
N ASP A 68 12.86 -2.49 17.21
CA ASP A 68 11.66 -3.33 17.29
C ASP A 68 10.51 -2.87 16.37
N THR A 69 10.80 -1.98 15.40
CA THR A 69 9.80 -1.53 14.43
C THR A 69 9.31 -2.71 13.61
N ARG A 70 7.99 -2.92 13.64
CA ARG A 70 7.31 -3.94 12.84
C ARG A 70 7.00 -3.43 11.45
N VAL A 71 7.18 -4.28 10.46
CA VAL A 71 6.94 -4.00 9.04
C VAL A 71 5.80 -4.89 8.56
N VAL A 72 4.81 -4.28 7.90
CA VAL A 72 3.75 -5.01 7.18
C VAL A 72 3.95 -4.74 5.70
N TYR A 73 4.23 -5.80 4.94
CA TYR A 73 4.42 -5.73 3.49
C TYR A 73 3.24 -6.39 2.78
N VAL A 74 2.69 -5.72 1.77
CA VAL A 74 1.62 -6.25 0.92
C VAL A 74 2.13 -6.37 -0.50
N ALA A 75 2.31 -7.60 -0.96
CA ALA A 75 2.61 -7.90 -2.34
C ALA A 75 1.31 -8.15 -3.13
N ARG A 76 1.38 -8.04 -4.44
CA ARG A 76 0.24 -8.27 -5.34
C ARG A 76 0.74 -8.86 -6.64
N ASN A 77 -0.11 -9.58 -7.37
CA ASN A 77 0.25 -10.14 -8.67
C ASN A 77 0.84 -9.06 -9.60
N PRO A 78 2.03 -9.27 -10.20
CA PRO A 78 2.71 -8.27 -11.01
C PRO A 78 1.87 -7.74 -12.17
N LYS A 79 1.01 -8.57 -12.76
CA LYS A 79 0.15 -8.20 -13.89
C LYS A 79 -0.84 -7.11 -13.49
N ASP A 80 -1.46 -7.27 -12.33
CA ASP A 80 -2.38 -6.28 -11.78
C ASP A 80 -1.66 -5.03 -11.25
N VAL A 81 -0.45 -5.21 -10.68
CA VAL A 81 0.39 -4.09 -10.24
C VAL A 81 0.73 -3.19 -11.42
N LEU A 82 1.14 -3.77 -12.55
CA LEU A 82 1.47 -3.02 -13.77
C LEU A 82 0.29 -2.17 -14.23
N VAL A 83 -0.90 -2.76 -14.39
CA VAL A 83 -2.08 -2.03 -14.85
C VAL A 83 -2.49 -0.95 -13.86
N SER A 84 -2.41 -1.23 -12.56
CA SER A 84 -2.69 -0.23 -11.52
C SER A 84 -1.68 0.92 -11.54
N PHE A 85 -0.40 0.61 -11.67
CA PHE A 85 0.69 1.59 -11.68
C PHE A 85 0.68 2.45 -12.93
N TRP A 86 0.45 1.84 -14.11
CA TRP A 86 0.27 2.57 -15.37
C TRP A 86 -0.91 3.53 -15.29
N ALA A 87 -2.09 3.05 -14.86
CA ALA A 87 -3.28 3.91 -14.76
C ALA A 87 -3.10 5.05 -13.74
N PHE A 88 -2.43 4.78 -12.62
CA PHE A 88 -2.07 5.80 -11.63
C PHE A 88 -1.09 6.83 -12.23
N SER A 89 -0.05 6.36 -12.92
CA SER A 89 0.94 7.22 -13.59
C SER A 89 0.28 8.12 -14.63
N GLU A 90 -0.64 7.58 -15.45
CA GLU A 90 -1.40 8.36 -16.43
C GLU A 90 -2.27 9.44 -15.81
N LYS A 91 -2.93 9.15 -14.68
CA LYS A 91 -3.67 10.16 -13.93
C LYS A 91 -2.74 11.28 -13.44
N LEU A 92 -1.55 10.97 -12.92
CA LEU A 92 -0.60 11.98 -12.47
C LEU A 92 -0.02 12.78 -13.64
N ARG A 93 0.39 12.11 -14.73
CA ARG A 93 0.93 12.75 -15.93
C ARG A 93 -0.07 13.74 -16.52
N SER A 94 -1.33 13.35 -16.65
CA SER A 94 -2.39 14.19 -17.21
C SER A 94 -2.84 15.31 -16.27
N LYS A 95 -3.20 14.98 -15.01
CA LYS A 95 -3.82 15.93 -14.07
C LYS A 95 -2.82 16.83 -13.34
N VAL A 96 -1.59 16.37 -13.13
CA VAL A 96 -0.62 17.02 -12.23
C VAL A 96 0.52 17.62 -13.03
N TYR A 97 1.23 16.79 -13.79
CA TYR A 97 2.46 17.21 -14.46
C TYR A 97 2.27 17.74 -15.88
N ARG A 98 1.06 17.61 -16.45
CA ARG A 98 0.71 17.98 -17.83
C ARG A 98 1.70 17.41 -18.86
N LEU A 99 2.12 16.17 -18.63
CA LEU A 99 3.03 15.44 -19.50
C LEU A 99 2.26 14.71 -20.60
N PRO A 100 2.91 14.37 -21.74
CA PRO A 100 2.31 13.53 -22.77
C PRO A 100 1.83 12.19 -22.20
N PRO A 101 0.75 11.60 -22.74
CA PRO A 101 0.28 10.30 -22.29
C PRO A 101 1.36 9.22 -22.49
N LEU A 102 1.41 8.27 -21.56
CA LEU A 102 2.21 7.06 -21.62
C LEU A 102 1.30 5.92 -22.10
N SER A 103 1.61 5.34 -23.26
CA SER A 103 0.86 4.18 -23.74
C SER A 103 1.02 2.99 -22.80
N LEU A 104 0.05 2.07 -22.83
CA LEU A 104 0.12 0.85 -22.02
C LEU A 104 1.30 -0.02 -22.43
N GLU A 105 1.61 -0.07 -23.72
CA GLU A 105 2.73 -0.79 -24.31
C GLU A 105 4.07 -0.25 -23.81
N GLU A 106 4.26 1.07 -23.79
CA GLU A 106 5.46 1.69 -23.24
C GLU A 106 5.57 1.45 -21.73
N GLY A 107 4.46 1.62 -20.99
CA GLY A 107 4.42 1.33 -19.55
C GLY A 107 4.76 -0.12 -19.24
N PHE A 108 4.28 -1.05 -20.08
CA PHE A 108 4.57 -2.47 -19.99
C PHE A 108 6.06 -2.77 -20.20
N GLU A 109 6.67 -2.20 -21.25
CA GLU A 109 8.10 -2.39 -21.52
C GLU A 109 8.99 -1.83 -20.41
N LEU A 110 8.66 -0.64 -19.89
CA LEU A 110 9.37 -0.03 -18.77
C LEU A 110 9.29 -0.91 -17.52
N PHE A 111 8.09 -1.40 -17.19
CA PHE A 111 7.88 -2.30 -16.05
C PHE A 111 8.67 -3.60 -16.18
N CYS A 112 8.65 -4.25 -17.36
CA CYS A 112 9.42 -5.47 -17.62
C CYS A 112 10.93 -5.27 -17.51
N LYS A 113 11.44 -4.06 -17.83
CA LYS A 113 12.85 -3.69 -17.67
C LYS A 113 13.20 -3.30 -16.23
N GLY A 114 12.23 -3.29 -15.32
CA GLY A 114 12.41 -2.83 -13.94
C GLY A 114 12.44 -1.31 -13.76
N VAL A 115 12.12 -0.55 -14.81
CA VAL A 115 12.11 0.92 -14.80
C VAL A 115 10.73 1.40 -14.33
N ALA A 116 10.52 1.39 -13.02
CA ALA A 116 9.32 1.89 -12.36
C ALA A 116 9.70 2.57 -11.05
N LEU A 117 8.81 3.39 -10.49
CA LEU A 117 8.99 3.93 -9.14
C LEU A 117 9.14 2.77 -8.15
N ALA A 118 10.20 2.79 -7.34
CA ALA A 118 10.59 1.69 -6.45
C ALA A 118 10.85 0.34 -7.14
N GLY A 119 11.12 0.34 -8.45
CA GLY A 119 11.51 -0.85 -9.19
C GLY A 119 12.98 -1.26 -9.00
N PRO A 120 13.38 -2.45 -9.47
CA PRO A 120 12.54 -3.46 -10.13
C PRO A 120 11.55 -4.15 -9.19
N PHE A 121 10.33 -4.42 -9.68
CA PHE A 121 9.25 -4.99 -8.88
C PHE A 121 9.63 -6.31 -8.19
N TRP A 122 10.21 -7.25 -8.95
CA TRP A 122 10.51 -8.59 -8.42
C TRP A 122 11.55 -8.56 -7.32
N ASP A 123 12.64 -7.83 -7.52
CA ASP A 123 13.71 -7.63 -6.53
C ASP A 123 13.15 -6.95 -5.26
N HIS A 124 12.25 -5.98 -5.43
CA HIS A 124 11.57 -5.33 -4.31
C HIS A 124 10.72 -6.32 -3.50
N VAL A 125 9.90 -7.15 -4.16
CA VAL A 125 9.04 -8.13 -3.48
C VAL A 125 9.89 -9.22 -2.80
N LEU A 126 10.93 -9.72 -3.46
CA LEU A 126 11.81 -10.76 -2.91
C LEU A 126 12.51 -10.29 -1.65
N GLY A 127 13.02 -9.05 -1.61
CA GLY A 127 13.69 -8.52 -0.42
C GLY A 127 12.80 -8.57 0.82
N TYR A 128 11.52 -8.21 0.69
CA TYR A 128 10.56 -8.30 1.80
C TYR A 128 10.09 -9.73 2.07
N TRP A 129 9.99 -10.58 1.04
CA TRP A 129 9.66 -11.99 1.20
C TRP A 129 10.74 -12.71 2.03
N GLU A 130 12.00 -12.59 1.65
CA GLU A 130 13.14 -13.17 2.37
C GLU A 130 13.25 -12.63 3.80
N ALA A 131 13.03 -11.33 3.99
CA ALA A 131 13.00 -10.72 5.33
C ALA A 131 11.89 -11.31 6.22
N SER A 132 10.71 -11.60 5.65
CA SER A 132 9.60 -12.23 6.37
C SER A 132 9.90 -13.67 6.78
N LEU A 133 10.61 -14.43 5.95
CA LEU A 133 11.06 -15.78 6.29
C LEU A 133 12.13 -15.77 7.36
N LYS A 134 13.05 -14.79 7.32
CA LYS A 134 14.14 -14.64 8.28
C LYS A 134 13.67 -14.17 9.65
N ASN A 135 12.71 -13.24 9.70
CA ASN A 135 12.19 -12.68 10.96
C ASN A 135 10.67 -12.41 10.89
N PRO A 136 9.84 -13.47 11.03
CA PRO A 136 8.38 -13.35 10.90
C PRO A 136 7.72 -12.53 12.02
N ASN A 137 8.40 -12.35 13.16
CA ASN A 137 7.92 -11.47 14.24
C ASN A 137 8.13 -9.99 13.94
N LYS A 138 9.01 -9.66 12.98
CA LYS A 138 9.33 -8.29 12.57
C LYS A 138 8.73 -7.92 11.22
N VAL A 139 8.62 -8.85 10.28
CA VAL A 139 8.10 -8.59 8.93
C VAL A 139 6.92 -9.51 8.65
N LEU A 140 5.72 -8.93 8.58
CA LEU A 140 4.50 -9.61 8.16
C LEU A 140 4.31 -9.42 6.66
N PHE A 141 4.35 -10.51 5.90
CA PHE A 141 4.13 -10.50 4.46
C PHE A 141 2.72 -11.00 4.12
N PHE A 142 1.97 -10.18 3.39
CA PHE A 142 0.66 -10.52 2.83
C PHE A 142 0.69 -10.49 1.31
N LYS A 143 -0.15 -11.31 0.69
CA LYS A 143 -0.55 -11.16 -0.71
C LYS A 143 -1.93 -10.52 -0.76
N PHE A 144 -2.10 -9.54 -1.62
CA PHE A 144 -3.36 -8.80 -1.79
C PHE A 144 -4.51 -9.74 -2.18
N GLU A 145 -4.24 -10.73 -3.03
CA GLU A 145 -5.20 -11.73 -3.47
C GLU A 145 -5.71 -12.58 -2.31
N ASP A 146 -4.82 -13.05 -1.43
CA ASP A 146 -5.21 -13.83 -0.24
C ASP A 146 -5.99 -12.96 0.76
N LEU A 147 -5.58 -11.71 0.95
CA LEU A 147 -6.30 -10.74 1.79
C LEU A 147 -7.72 -10.48 1.25
N LYS A 148 -7.90 -10.43 -0.07
CA LYS A 148 -9.22 -10.28 -0.70
C LYS A 148 -10.06 -11.55 -0.57
N ALA A 149 -9.44 -12.73 -0.58
CA ALA A 149 -10.14 -14.01 -0.44
C ALA A 149 -10.61 -14.26 1.01
N ASP A 150 -9.81 -13.90 2.01
CA ASP A 150 -10.14 -13.99 3.44
C ASP A 150 -9.77 -12.69 4.17
N THR A 151 -10.61 -11.67 4.02
CA THR A 151 -10.32 -10.37 4.65
C THR A 151 -10.40 -10.45 6.17
N GLU A 152 -11.30 -11.27 6.73
CA GLU A 152 -11.48 -11.38 8.19
C GLU A 152 -10.25 -12.00 8.86
N GLY A 153 -9.78 -13.15 8.38
CA GLY A 153 -8.60 -13.81 8.93
C GLY A 153 -7.36 -12.94 8.85
N TYR A 154 -7.17 -12.23 7.72
CA TYR A 154 -6.04 -11.33 7.54
C TYR A 154 -6.11 -10.07 8.41
N VAL A 155 -7.30 -9.53 8.68
CA VAL A 155 -7.47 -8.41 9.62
C VAL A 155 -7.15 -8.85 11.05
N LYS A 156 -7.59 -10.03 11.48
CA LYS A 156 -7.24 -10.59 12.80
C LYS A 156 -5.74 -10.82 12.94
N ARG A 157 -5.12 -11.47 11.94
CA ARG A 157 -3.66 -11.68 11.90
C ARG A 157 -2.86 -10.38 11.91
N LEU A 158 -3.34 -9.36 11.19
CA LEU A 158 -2.74 -8.02 11.23
C LEU A 158 -2.83 -7.44 12.64
N ALA A 159 -3.99 -7.52 13.27
CA ALA A 159 -4.25 -6.99 14.61
C ALA A 159 -3.34 -7.64 15.67
N GLU A 160 -3.21 -8.96 15.64
CA GLU A 160 -2.25 -9.71 16.47
C GLU A 160 -0.82 -9.21 16.25
N PHE A 161 -0.38 -9.13 14.98
CA PHE A 161 0.97 -8.73 14.63
C PHE A 161 1.30 -7.31 15.08
N ILE A 162 0.36 -6.35 15.01
CA ILE A 162 0.60 -4.98 15.47
C ILE A 162 0.38 -4.79 16.98
N GLY A 163 0.06 -5.84 17.73
CA GLY A 163 -0.10 -5.80 19.19
C GLY A 163 -1.46 -5.30 19.67
N TYR A 164 -2.48 -5.38 18.81
CA TYR A 164 -3.87 -5.00 19.12
C TYR A 164 -4.84 -6.15 18.81
N PRO A 165 -4.60 -7.39 19.28
CA PRO A 165 -5.46 -8.54 18.97
C PRO A 165 -6.91 -8.27 19.39
N PHE A 166 -7.86 -8.88 18.69
CA PHE A 166 -9.27 -8.81 19.07
C PHE A 166 -9.55 -9.77 20.23
N SER A 167 -10.41 -9.36 21.17
CA SER A 167 -10.94 -10.28 22.18
C SER A 167 -12.07 -11.13 21.60
N SER A 168 -12.39 -12.25 22.25
CA SER A 168 -13.51 -13.10 21.84
C SER A 168 -14.84 -12.36 21.89
N GLU A 169 -14.99 -11.38 22.77
CA GLU A 169 -16.17 -10.50 22.86
C GLU A 169 -16.22 -9.55 21.66
N GLU A 170 -15.11 -8.86 21.33
CA GLU A 170 -15.04 -7.96 20.16
C GLU A 170 -15.38 -8.70 18.86
N GLU A 171 -14.93 -9.96 18.72
CA GLU A 171 -15.28 -10.80 17.57
C GLU A 171 -16.77 -11.16 17.54
N LYS A 172 -17.35 -11.52 18.69
CA LYS A 172 -18.79 -11.84 18.80
C LYS A 172 -19.68 -10.62 18.53
N GLU A 173 -19.22 -9.44 18.92
CA GLU A 173 -19.91 -8.16 18.72
C GLU A 173 -19.77 -7.63 17.29
N GLY A 174 -18.96 -8.27 16.45
CA GLY A 174 -18.82 -7.92 15.04
C GLY A 174 -17.83 -6.80 14.75
N ALA A 175 -16.93 -6.48 15.69
CA ALA A 175 -15.96 -5.39 15.55
C ALA A 175 -15.05 -5.57 14.32
N VAL A 176 -14.70 -6.82 13.99
CA VAL A 176 -13.85 -7.13 12.83
C VAL A 176 -14.59 -6.78 11.54
N GLN A 177 -15.85 -7.18 11.42
CA GLN A 177 -16.69 -6.92 10.26
C GLN A 177 -17.00 -5.43 10.10
N GLU A 178 -17.16 -4.71 11.21
CA GLU A 178 -17.33 -3.26 11.19
C GLU A 178 -16.08 -2.55 10.64
N ILE A 179 -14.88 -2.94 11.09
CA ILE A 179 -13.62 -2.41 10.54
C ILE A 179 -13.49 -2.71 9.05
N ILE A 180 -13.83 -3.93 8.63
CA ILE A 180 -13.77 -4.34 7.22
C ILE A 180 -14.72 -3.50 6.38
N LYS A 181 -15.97 -3.33 6.83
CA LYS A 181 -16.97 -2.51 6.15
C LYS A 181 -16.50 -1.06 6.04
N PHE A 182 -16.01 -0.50 7.15
CA PHE A 182 -15.54 0.88 7.23
C PHE A 182 -14.32 1.15 6.34
N CYS A 183 -13.34 0.23 6.33
CA CYS A 183 -12.13 0.34 5.53
C CYS A 183 -12.27 -0.25 4.11
N SER A 184 -13.47 -0.68 3.72
CA SER A 184 -13.71 -1.27 2.41
C SER A 184 -13.42 -0.28 1.28
N PHE A 185 -13.04 -0.80 0.11
CA PHE A 185 -12.87 0.02 -1.08
C PHE A 185 -14.14 0.80 -1.40
N GLU A 186 -15.31 0.15 -1.34
CA GLU A 186 -16.61 0.78 -1.61
C GLU A 186 -16.88 1.94 -0.66
N ASN A 187 -16.68 1.77 0.65
CA ASN A 187 -16.89 2.84 1.60
C ASN A 187 -15.89 3.98 1.41
N LEU A 188 -14.58 3.68 1.43
CA LEU A 188 -13.53 4.72 1.38
C LEU A 188 -13.56 5.50 0.07
N SER A 189 -13.72 4.82 -1.07
CA SER A 189 -13.80 5.47 -2.39
C SER A 189 -15.02 6.41 -2.52
N ASN A 190 -16.06 6.18 -1.72
CA ASN A 190 -17.29 6.98 -1.75
C ASN A 190 -17.32 8.18 -0.82
N LEU A 191 -16.36 8.31 0.10
CA LEU A 191 -16.24 9.47 0.98
C LEU A 191 -15.86 10.73 0.20
N GLU A 192 -16.49 11.86 0.53
CA GLU A 192 -16.26 13.14 -0.16
C GLU A 192 -14.78 13.57 -0.15
N VAL A 193 -14.09 13.36 0.96
CA VAL A 193 -12.65 13.64 1.06
C VAL A 193 -11.82 12.87 0.02
N ASN A 194 -12.26 11.68 -0.39
CA ASN A 194 -11.55 10.86 -1.36
C ASN A 194 -11.99 11.11 -2.82
N LYS A 195 -13.17 11.69 -3.02
CA LYS A 195 -13.69 12.07 -4.35
C LYS A 195 -13.20 13.44 -4.81
N SER A 196 -13.19 14.42 -3.92
CA SER A 196 -12.94 15.83 -4.25
C SER A 196 -11.83 16.47 -3.41
N GLY A 197 -11.35 15.78 -2.38
CA GLY A 197 -10.23 16.25 -1.57
C GLY A 197 -8.91 16.25 -2.34
N THR A 198 -7.90 16.89 -1.76
CA THR A 198 -6.59 17.06 -2.35
C THR A 198 -5.51 16.54 -1.41
N TYR A 199 -4.58 15.77 -1.94
CA TYR A 199 -3.38 15.35 -1.25
C TYR A 199 -2.26 16.39 -1.45
N HIS A 200 -1.59 16.73 -0.35
CA HIS A 200 -0.45 17.67 -0.34
C HIS A 200 0.84 16.90 -0.08
N VAL A 201 1.84 17.06 -0.95
CA VAL A 201 3.11 16.32 -0.82
C VAL A 201 3.90 16.76 0.41
N GLY A 202 4.00 18.07 0.67
CA GLY A 202 4.56 18.62 1.92
C GLY A 202 4.73 20.14 1.84
N PRO A 203 4.89 20.86 2.97
CA PRO A 203 4.90 22.33 3.01
C PRO A 203 5.98 22.99 2.13
N LYS A 204 7.09 22.29 1.83
CA LYS A 204 8.18 22.79 0.97
C LYS A 204 7.85 22.75 -0.54
N THR A 205 6.68 22.27 -0.94
CA THR A 205 6.27 22.19 -2.34
C THR A 205 4.80 22.53 -2.49
N ASP A 206 4.46 23.23 -3.56
CA ASP A 206 3.05 23.48 -3.93
C ASP A 206 2.40 22.29 -4.64
N GLU A 207 3.13 21.18 -4.77
CA GLU A 207 2.65 19.97 -5.44
C GLU A 207 1.47 19.34 -4.69
N LYS A 208 0.34 19.32 -5.40
CA LYS A 208 -0.94 18.84 -4.93
C LYS A 208 -1.63 18.06 -6.03
N PHE A 209 -2.35 17.01 -5.65
CA PHE A 209 -3.15 16.25 -6.60
C PHE A 209 -4.42 15.69 -5.96
N SER A 210 -5.43 15.45 -6.79
CA SER A 210 -6.75 15.01 -6.34
C SER A 210 -6.68 13.64 -5.68
N ASN A 211 -7.42 13.44 -4.58
CA ASN A 211 -7.47 12.15 -3.87
C ASN A 211 -8.08 11.03 -4.71
N ASP A 212 -8.86 11.35 -5.75
CA ASP A 212 -9.47 10.36 -6.66
C ASP A 212 -8.41 9.51 -7.41
N VAL A 213 -7.16 9.95 -7.46
CA VAL A 213 -6.09 9.21 -8.12
C VAL A 213 -5.81 7.87 -7.44
N PHE A 214 -6.02 7.77 -6.13
CA PHE A 214 -5.73 6.57 -5.33
C PHE A 214 -6.79 5.46 -5.45
N PHE A 215 -7.99 5.79 -5.94
CA PHE A 215 -9.08 4.84 -6.08
C PHE A 215 -9.37 4.55 -7.56
N ARG A 216 -9.47 3.26 -7.91
CA ARG A 216 -9.75 2.82 -9.28
C ARG A 216 -10.78 1.70 -9.35
N ARG A 217 -10.42 0.48 -8.90
CA ARG A 217 -11.32 -0.70 -8.92
C ARG A 217 -11.29 -1.53 -7.64
N GLY A 218 -10.13 -1.72 -7.01
CA GLY A 218 -10.03 -2.53 -5.78
C GLY A 218 -10.31 -4.03 -5.99
N GLU A 219 -10.18 -4.51 -7.23
CA GLU A 219 -10.43 -5.89 -7.68
C GLU A 219 -9.13 -6.61 -8.02
N THR A 220 -9.13 -7.94 -8.05
CA THR A 220 -8.06 -8.80 -8.55
C THR A 220 -8.34 -9.27 -9.98
N GLY A 221 -7.30 -9.59 -10.75
CA GLY A 221 -7.41 -10.12 -12.12
C GLY A 221 -7.83 -9.08 -13.17
N ASP A 222 -7.84 -7.80 -12.81
CA ASP A 222 -8.23 -6.72 -13.72
C ASP A 222 -7.29 -6.60 -14.93
N SER A 223 -6.04 -7.04 -14.78
CA SER A 223 -5.06 -7.13 -15.85
C SER A 223 -5.52 -7.89 -17.09
N GLN A 224 -6.38 -8.90 -16.93
CA GLN A 224 -6.93 -9.68 -18.05
C GLN A 224 -7.80 -8.85 -19.00
N LYS A 225 -8.32 -7.70 -18.54
CA LYS A 225 -9.13 -6.79 -19.35
C LYS A 225 -8.28 -5.78 -20.13
N HIS A 226 -6.98 -5.68 -19.83
CA HIS A 226 -6.10 -4.62 -20.30
C HIS A 226 -4.89 -5.13 -21.08
N LEU A 227 -4.31 -6.26 -20.67
CA LEU A 227 -3.09 -6.81 -21.27
C LEU A 227 -3.43 -7.88 -22.31
N THR A 228 -2.63 -7.96 -23.38
CA THR A 228 -2.75 -9.02 -24.38
C THR A 228 -2.26 -10.36 -23.81
N PRO A 229 -2.67 -11.50 -24.39
CA PRO A 229 -2.15 -12.82 -24.01
C PRO A 229 -0.62 -12.90 -23.99
N GLU A 230 0.05 -12.28 -24.96
CA GLU A 230 1.52 -12.26 -25.06
C GLU A 230 2.17 -11.45 -23.95
N MET A 231 1.56 -10.31 -23.57
CA MET A 231 2.02 -9.51 -22.43
C MET A 231 1.87 -10.27 -21.11
N LEU A 232 0.74 -10.95 -20.93
CA LEU A 232 0.47 -11.78 -19.74
C LEU A 232 1.50 -12.91 -19.65
N GLU A 233 1.71 -13.65 -20.73
CA GLU A 233 2.68 -14.76 -20.79
C GLU A 233 4.11 -14.28 -20.53
N ARG A 234 4.51 -13.12 -21.06
CA ARG A 234 5.84 -12.56 -20.80
C ARG A 234 6.04 -12.19 -19.33
N LEU A 235 5.03 -11.61 -18.68
CA LEU A 235 5.11 -11.31 -17.25
C LEU A 235 5.18 -12.58 -16.40
N ASP A 236 4.45 -13.63 -16.79
CA ASP A 236 4.53 -14.93 -16.12
C ASP A 236 5.94 -15.52 -16.24
N LYS A 237 6.53 -15.53 -17.44
CA LYS A 237 7.91 -15.98 -17.65
C LYS A 237 8.95 -15.19 -16.83
N ILE A 238 8.84 -13.85 -16.81
CA ILE A 238 9.74 -13.03 -15.99
C ILE A 238 9.56 -13.35 -14.50
N THR A 239 8.32 -13.51 -14.05
CA THR A 239 8.00 -13.82 -12.66
C THR A 239 8.52 -15.19 -12.24
N GLU A 240 8.34 -16.22 -13.07
CA GLU A 240 8.91 -17.55 -12.85
C GLU A 240 10.44 -17.51 -12.82
N GLN A 241 11.08 -16.79 -13.75
CA GLN A 241 12.52 -16.64 -13.78
C GLN A 241 13.05 -15.95 -12.51
N LYS A 242 12.37 -14.90 -12.06
CA LYS A 242 12.79 -14.08 -10.91
C LYS A 242 12.50 -14.76 -9.58
N PHE A 243 11.34 -15.37 -9.43
CA PHE A 243 10.91 -16.02 -8.18
C PHE A 243 11.23 -17.51 -8.12
N GLY A 244 11.74 -18.13 -9.19
CA GLY A 244 11.89 -19.58 -9.30
C GLY A 244 12.79 -20.24 -8.25
N ALA A 245 13.73 -19.49 -7.67
CA ALA A 245 14.56 -19.96 -6.55
C ALA A 245 13.89 -19.76 -5.17
N SER A 246 12.80 -19.00 -5.11
CA SER A 246 12.03 -18.73 -3.91
C SER A 246 10.80 -19.64 -3.80
N SER A 247 10.18 -19.69 -2.63
CA SER A 247 8.88 -20.33 -2.41
C SER A 247 7.68 -19.41 -2.71
N LEU A 248 7.90 -18.17 -3.15
CA LEU A 248 6.83 -17.20 -3.40
C LEU A 248 6.10 -17.50 -4.72
N LYS A 249 4.77 -17.54 -4.66
CA LYS A 249 3.88 -17.74 -5.82
C LYS A 249 2.66 -16.83 -5.74
N PHE A 250 2.20 -16.37 -6.90
CA PHE A 250 0.99 -15.56 -7.09
C PHE A 250 -0.08 -16.34 -7.86
#